data_AF-A0A8H7YG49-F1
#
_entry.id   AF-A0A8H7YG49-F1
#
_cell.length_a   1.000
_cell.length_b   1.000
_cell.length_c   1.000
_cell.angle_alpha   90.00
_cell.angle_beta   90.00
_cell.angle_gamma   90.00
#
_symmetry.space_group_name_H-M   'P 1'
#
loop_
_entity.id
_entity.type
_entity.pdbx_description
1 polymer ?
#
loop_
_entity_poly.entity_id
_entity_poly.type
_entity_poly.pdbx_seq_one_letter_code
_entity_poly.pdbx_strand_id
1 'polypeptide(L)'
;MLFVSAHLPQKGKSAIESMNDCSPEEKESPSIIKTAPSEDPTALLPENPIEAFYHDLDPAVAKYYASLLRRQSVGPFLSQITHESYRQIPTSCLLLSNDRAVSLARQKRVAKNAGIQQLLGPINCGHSPFLSHPEEVSKFIRQVAGET
;
A
#
# COMPACT_ATOMS: atom_id res chain seq x y z
N MET A 1 -7.73 7.34 -11.41
CA MET A 1 -7.23 6.18 -10.64
C MET A 1 -7.18 6.54 -9.17
N LEU A 2 -7.39 5.54 -8.32
CA LEU A 2 -7.36 5.71 -6.87
C LEU A 2 -6.24 4.83 -6.31
N PHE A 3 -5.43 5.38 -5.43
CA PHE A 3 -4.45 4.62 -4.65
C PHE A 3 -4.77 4.76 -3.17
N VAL A 4 -4.68 3.65 -2.44
CA VAL A 4 -4.90 3.60 -0.99
C VAL A 4 -3.63 3.06 -0.37
N SER A 5 -2.91 3.91 0.38
CA SER A 5 -1.60 3.60 0.99
C SER A 5 -0.69 2.72 0.12
N ALA A 6 -0.41 3.18 -1.09
CA ALA A 6 0.25 2.37 -2.10
C ALA A 6 1.69 2.81 -2.36
N HIS A 7 2.52 1.86 -2.79
CA HIS A 7 3.65 2.16 -3.65
C HIS A 7 3.14 2.55 -5.05
N LEU A 8 3.82 3.47 -5.71
CA LEU A 8 3.52 3.83 -7.09
C LEU A 8 4.58 3.24 -8.03
N PRO A 9 4.19 2.55 -9.11
CA PRO A 9 5.14 1.97 -10.06
C PRO A 9 5.95 3.08 -10.74
N GLN A 10 7.26 2.87 -10.93
CA GLN A 10 8.14 3.85 -11.57
C GLN A 10 8.70 3.29 -12.86
N LYS A 11 8.56 4.02 -13.97
CA LYS A 11 9.04 3.55 -15.27
C LYS A 11 10.54 3.27 -15.21
N GLY A 12 10.93 2.14 -15.76
CA GLY A 12 12.33 1.72 -15.81
C GLY A 12 12.81 0.97 -14.57
N LYS A 13 12.04 0.94 -13.48
CA LYS A 13 12.35 0.18 -12.26
C LYS A 13 11.40 -1.01 -12.11
N SER A 14 11.85 -2.03 -11.41
CA SER A 14 11.00 -3.06 -10.82
C SER A 14 10.34 -2.57 -9.52
N ALA A 15 9.33 -3.30 -9.03
CA ALA A 15 8.69 -2.95 -7.77
C ALA A 15 9.64 -3.15 -6.58
N ILE A 16 10.46 -4.22 -6.58
CA ILE A 16 11.45 -4.47 -5.52
C ILE A 16 12.50 -3.36 -5.44
N GLU A 17 13.05 -2.92 -6.58
CA GLU A 17 14.00 -1.80 -6.60
C GLU A 17 13.36 -0.53 -6.05
N SER A 18 12.10 -0.27 -6.41
CA SER A 18 11.37 0.87 -5.88
C SER A 18 11.15 0.74 -4.37
N MET A 19 10.75 -0.43 -3.87
CA MET A 19 10.51 -0.66 -2.44
C MET A 19 11.79 -0.50 -1.59
N ASN A 20 12.95 -0.84 -2.15
CA ASN A 20 14.25 -0.69 -1.48
C ASN A 20 14.80 0.76 -1.49
N ASP A 21 14.24 1.64 -2.33
CA ASP A 21 14.62 3.07 -2.43
C ASP A 21 14.03 3.88 -1.27
N CYS A 22 14.66 3.84 -0.09
CA CYS A 22 14.18 4.47 1.15
C CYS A 22 14.96 5.75 1.53
N SER A 23 14.22 6.80 1.94
CA SER A 23 14.80 8.03 2.52
C SER A 23 15.21 7.80 3.98
N PRO A 24 16.04 8.69 4.57
CA PRO A 24 16.36 8.62 6.00
C PRO A 24 15.13 8.57 6.91
N GLU A 25 14.12 9.43 6.66
CA GLU A 25 12.85 9.45 7.42
C GLU A 25 12.11 8.10 7.36
N GLU A 26 12.15 7.40 6.22
CA GLU A 26 11.52 6.09 6.11
C GLU A 26 12.30 4.97 6.79
N LYS A 27 13.61 5.12 6.94
CA LYS A 27 14.43 4.17 7.69
C LYS A 27 14.10 4.22 9.19
N GLU A 28 13.59 5.36 9.69
CA GLU A 28 13.11 5.51 11.08
C GLU A 28 11.72 4.88 11.30
N SER A 29 10.98 4.57 10.23
CA SER A 29 9.68 3.89 10.28
C SER A 29 9.59 2.85 9.16
N PRO A 30 10.38 1.77 9.24
CA PRO A 30 10.46 0.76 8.19
C PRO A 30 9.16 -0.04 8.10
N SER A 31 8.91 -0.61 6.91
CA SER A 31 7.86 -1.61 6.74
C SER A 31 8.10 -2.80 7.67
N ILE A 32 7.05 -3.26 8.34
CA ILE A 32 7.16 -4.44 9.22
C ILE A 32 6.81 -5.75 8.52
N ILE A 33 6.46 -5.73 7.22
CA ILE A 33 6.12 -6.94 6.48
C ILE A 33 7.33 -7.89 6.49
N LYS A 34 7.13 -9.09 7.00
CA LYS A 34 8.09 -10.19 6.93
C LYS A 34 7.59 -11.24 5.95
N THR A 35 8.51 -11.83 5.21
CA THR A 35 8.20 -12.94 4.30
C THR A 35 8.43 -14.25 5.03
N ALA A 36 7.43 -15.13 5.03
CA ALA A 36 7.56 -16.47 5.59
C ALA A 36 8.60 -17.29 4.80
N PRO A 37 9.40 -18.14 5.47
CA PRO A 37 10.30 -19.07 4.77
C PRO A 37 9.54 -19.95 3.77
N SER A 38 10.11 -20.15 2.58
CA SER A 38 9.51 -20.96 1.51
C SER A 38 10.60 -21.62 0.69
N GLU A 39 10.43 -22.91 0.39
CA GLU A 39 11.27 -23.65 -0.57
C GLU A 39 10.92 -23.29 -2.02
N ASP A 40 9.75 -22.70 -2.27
CA ASP A 40 9.36 -22.14 -3.57
C ASP A 40 9.83 -20.68 -3.64
N PRO A 41 10.87 -20.37 -4.45
CA PRO A 41 11.41 -19.02 -4.58
C PRO A 41 10.54 -18.12 -5.49
N THR A 42 9.50 -18.66 -6.13
CA THR A 42 8.66 -17.93 -7.08
C THR A 42 7.43 -17.30 -6.42
N ALA A 43 7.25 -17.52 -5.13
CA ALA A 43 6.06 -17.13 -4.39
C ALA A 43 6.38 -16.63 -2.97
N LEU A 44 5.69 -15.57 -2.54
CA LEU A 44 5.83 -14.95 -1.22
C LEU A 44 4.55 -15.11 -0.42
N LEU A 45 4.69 -15.31 0.89
CA LEU A 45 3.59 -15.24 1.84
C LEU A 45 4.02 -14.37 3.03
N PRO A 46 3.21 -13.42 3.51
CA PRO A 46 3.55 -12.66 4.71
C PRO A 46 3.55 -13.58 5.93
N GLU A 47 4.59 -13.47 6.76
CA GLU A 47 4.71 -14.19 8.05
C GLU A 47 3.84 -13.55 9.14
N ASN A 48 3.69 -12.23 9.11
CA ASN A 48 2.98 -11.43 10.12
C ASN A 48 1.82 -10.61 9.52
N PRO A 49 0.85 -11.25 8.84
CA PRO A 49 -0.20 -10.54 8.12
C PRO A 49 -1.12 -9.73 9.02
N ILE A 50 -1.39 -10.20 10.25
CA ILE A 50 -2.25 -9.49 11.19
C ILE A 50 -1.57 -8.19 11.62
N GLU A 51 -0.32 -8.25 12.07
CA GLU A 51 0.41 -7.09 12.56
C GLU A 51 0.66 -6.06 11.45
N ALA A 52 0.91 -6.52 10.22
CA ALA A 52 1.25 -5.66 9.08
C ALA A 52 0.02 -5.05 8.39
N PHE A 53 -1.07 -5.81 8.23
CA PHE A 53 -2.19 -5.41 7.38
C PHE A 53 -3.52 -5.21 8.11
N TYR A 54 -3.70 -5.82 9.29
CA TYR A 54 -5.00 -5.97 9.95
C TYR A 54 -4.96 -5.63 11.45
N HIS A 55 -3.94 -4.92 11.93
CA HIS A 55 -3.71 -4.72 13.37
C HIS A 55 -4.73 -3.78 14.03
N ASP A 56 -5.47 -3.03 13.22
CA ASP A 56 -6.52 -2.11 13.62
C ASP A 56 -7.93 -2.70 13.46
N LEU A 57 -8.05 -4.00 13.16
CA LEU A 57 -9.32 -4.72 13.12
C LEU A 57 -9.61 -5.45 14.43
N ASP A 58 -10.89 -5.79 14.64
CA ASP A 58 -11.27 -6.76 15.65
C ASP A 58 -10.47 -8.08 15.48
N PRO A 59 -9.95 -8.70 16.55
CA PRO A 59 -9.10 -9.88 16.43
C PRO A 59 -9.71 -11.06 15.67
N ALA A 60 -11.03 -11.28 15.76
CA ALA A 60 -11.69 -12.35 15.02
C ALA A 60 -11.75 -12.04 13.52
N VAL A 61 -12.03 -10.78 13.19
CA VAL A 61 -12.05 -10.27 11.81
C VAL A 61 -10.64 -10.31 11.20
N ALA A 62 -9.62 -9.86 11.93
CA ALA A 62 -8.22 -9.91 11.50
C ALA A 62 -7.77 -11.34 11.19
N LYS A 63 -8.07 -12.29 12.08
CA LYS A 63 -7.78 -13.72 11.87
C LYS A 63 -8.49 -14.28 10.64
N TYR A 64 -9.76 -13.93 10.46
CA TYR A 64 -10.53 -14.35 9.29
C TYR A 64 -9.87 -13.86 7.99
N TYR A 65 -9.60 -12.57 7.84
CA TYR A 65 -8.99 -12.03 6.61
C TYR A 65 -7.56 -12.51 6.39
N ALA A 66 -6.75 -12.65 7.46
CA ALA A 66 -5.42 -13.23 7.36
C ALA A 66 -5.47 -14.69 6.84
N SER A 67 -6.49 -15.47 7.22
CA SER A 67 -6.66 -16.85 6.75
C SER A 67 -6.99 -16.97 5.25
N LEU A 68 -7.47 -15.89 4.64
CA LEU A 68 -7.81 -15.85 3.21
C LEU A 68 -6.58 -15.57 2.32
N LEU A 69 -5.46 -15.12 2.90
CA LEU A 69 -4.27 -14.79 2.15
C LEU A 69 -3.71 -16.01 1.42
N ARG A 70 -3.25 -15.77 0.19
CA ARG A 70 -2.60 -16.75 -0.67
C ARG A 70 -1.19 -16.28 -0.98
N ARG A 71 -0.38 -17.22 -1.46
CA ARG A 71 0.95 -16.93 -1.99
C ARG A 71 0.85 -15.95 -3.16
N GLN A 72 1.64 -14.89 -3.11
CA GLN A 72 1.77 -13.89 -4.17
C GLN A 72 2.98 -14.24 -5.04
N SER A 73 2.82 -14.26 -6.36
CA SER A 73 3.95 -14.48 -7.28
C SER A 73 5.02 -13.37 -7.14
N VAL A 74 6.30 -13.77 -7.16
CA VAL A 74 7.45 -12.87 -7.17
C VAL A 74 7.61 -12.16 -8.53
N GLY A 75 7.17 -12.79 -9.62
CA GLY A 75 7.39 -12.30 -10.99
C GLY A 75 6.99 -10.84 -11.22
N PRO A 76 5.78 -10.40 -10.83
CA PRO A 76 5.37 -9.00 -10.94
C PRO A 76 6.27 -8.02 -10.17
N PHE A 77 6.90 -8.45 -9.08
CA PHE A 77 7.79 -7.58 -8.31
C PHE A 77 9.15 -7.35 -8.98
N LEU A 78 9.63 -8.34 -9.75
CA LEU A 78 10.89 -8.30 -10.47
C LEU A 78 10.75 -7.72 -11.89
N SER A 79 9.54 -7.74 -12.45
CA SER A 79 9.28 -7.26 -13.79
C SER A 79 9.51 -5.74 -13.88
N GLN A 80 10.15 -5.31 -14.96
CA GLN A 80 10.40 -3.89 -15.19
C GLN A 80 9.10 -3.17 -15.56
N ILE A 81 8.79 -2.09 -14.85
CA ILE A 81 7.65 -1.24 -15.17
C ILE A 81 7.96 -0.44 -16.44
N THR A 82 7.09 -0.55 -17.43
CA THR A 82 7.26 0.13 -18.73
C THR A 82 6.48 1.44 -18.85
N HIS A 83 5.45 1.65 -18.01
CA HIS A 83 4.56 2.81 -18.09
C HIS A 83 4.08 3.29 -16.72
N GLU A 84 3.92 4.60 -16.59
CA GLU A 84 3.39 5.29 -15.39
C GLU A 84 2.02 5.89 -15.73
N SER A 85 0.96 5.07 -15.66
CA SER A 85 -0.40 5.48 -16.05
C SER A 85 -0.93 6.68 -15.25
N TYR A 86 -0.46 6.88 -14.02
CA TYR A 86 -0.86 8.00 -13.16
C TYR A 86 -0.38 9.37 -13.66
N ARG A 87 0.51 9.40 -14.66
CA ARG A 87 0.90 10.66 -15.33
C ARG A 87 -0.12 11.13 -16.36
N GLN A 88 -1.02 10.26 -16.80
CA GLN A 88 -1.97 10.52 -17.88
C GLN A 88 -3.43 10.47 -17.40
N ILE A 89 -3.72 9.63 -16.41
CA ILE A 89 -5.06 9.48 -15.85
C ILE A 89 -5.14 10.29 -14.55
N PRO A 90 -6.15 11.15 -14.36
CA PRO A 90 -6.38 11.85 -13.09
C PRO A 90 -6.31 10.87 -11.93
N THR A 91 -5.44 11.15 -10.96
CA THR A 91 -5.09 10.21 -9.89
C THR A 91 -5.18 10.90 -8.54
N SER A 92 -5.75 10.19 -7.57
CA SER A 92 -5.87 10.64 -6.19
C SER A 92 -5.36 9.55 -5.24
N CYS A 93 -4.78 9.96 -4.12
CA CYS A 93 -4.25 9.05 -3.10
C CYS A 93 -4.96 9.26 -1.76
N LEU A 94 -5.35 8.17 -1.12
CA LEU A 94 -5.81 8.14 0.26
C LEU A 94 -4.64 7.74 1.17
N LEU A 95 -4.25 8.64 2.07
CA LEU A 95 -3.15 8.48 3.00
C LEU A 95 -3.63 7.89 4.33
N LEU A 96 -2.80 7.06 4.96
CA LEU A 96 -3.12 6.36 6.21
C LEU A 96 -1.98 6.56 7.22
N SER A 97 -2.27 7.12 8.40
CA SER A 97 -1.22 7.51 9.35
C SER A 97 -0.67 6.37 10.20
N ASN A 98 -1.41 5.26 10.35
CA ASN A 98 -1.01 4.13 11.18
C ASN A 98 -0.72 2.87 10.35
N ASP A 99 -0.40 3.06 9.07
CA ASP A 99 -0.01 1.97 8.18
C ASP A 99 1.42 1.49 8.49
N ARG A 100 1.55 0.19 8.78
CA ARG A 100 2.81 -0.46 9.13
C ARG A 100 3.45 -1.21 7.96
N ALA A 101 2.73 -1.36 6.85
CA ALA A 101 3.20 -1.91 5.59
C ALA A 101 3.86 -0.83 4.74
N VAL A 102 3.26 0.36 4.65
CA VAL A 102 3.76 1.52 3.90
C VAL A 102 3.68 2.75 4.79
N SER A 103 4.81 3.21 5.32
CA SER A 103 4.84 4.35 6.24
C SER A 103 4.26 5.63 5.62
N LEU A 104 3.70 6.51 6.44
CA LEU A 104 3.12 7.77 5.95
C LEU A 104 4.14 8.65 5.20
N ALA A 105 5.40 8.66 5.67
CA ALA A 105 6.50 9.33 4.98
C ALA A 105 6.66 8.79 3.55
N ARG A 106 6.59 7.46 3.39
CA ARG A 106 6.63 6.80 2.09
C ARG A 106 5.46 7.17 1.20
N GLN A 107 4.24 7.08 1.71
CA GLN A 107 3.04 7.42 0.95
C GLN A 107 3.12 8.87 0.43
N LYS A 108 3.53 9.82 1.28
CA LYS A 108 3.72 11.23 0.91
C LYS A 108 4.80 11.41 -0.15
N ARG A 109 5.97 10.78 0.02
CA ARG A 109 7.07 10.94 -0.94
C ARG A 109 6.71 10.37 -2.30
N VAL A 110 6.16 9.16 -2.36
CA VAL A 110 5.85 8.54 -3.67
C VAL A 110 4.81 9.37 -4.42
N ALA A 111 3.78 9.88 -3.72
CA ALA A 111 2.77 10.71 -4.36
C ALA A 111 3.34 12.07 -4.82
N LYS A 112 4.21 12.69 -4.01
CA LYS A 112 4.94 13.92 -4.39
C LYS A 112 5.80 13.70 -5.64
N ASN A 113 6.60 12.64 -5.68
CA ASN A 113 7.47 12.33 -6.82
C ASN A 113 6.67 11.99 -8.10
N ALA A 114 5.48 11.43 -7.93
CA ALA A 114 4.54 11.18 -9.02
C ALA A 114 3.82 12.45 -9.52
N GLY A 115 3.94 13.58 -8.82
CA GLY A 115 3.21 14.81 -9.13
C GLY A 115 1.72 14.75 -8.83
N ILE A 116 1.28 13.82 -7.98
CA ILE A 116 -0.12 13.66 -7.58
C ILE A 116 -0.46 14.72 -6.54
N GLN A 117 -1.34 15.65 -6.92
CA GLN A 117 -1.77 16.75 -6.04
C GLN A 117 -2.99 16.41 -5.19
N GLN A 118 -3.85 15.50 -5.66
CA GLN A 118 -5.06 15.10 -4.94
C GLN A 118 -4.74 14.07 -3.87
N LEU A 119 -4.29 14.56 -2.72
CA LEU A 119 -4.05 13.77 -1.52
C LEU A 119 -5.22 13.95 -0.54
N LEU A 120 -5.79 12.86 -0.06
CA LEU A 120 -6.81 12.83 0.98
C LEU A 120 -6.27 12.12 2.23
N GLY A 121 -6.76 12.53 3.40
CA GLY A 121 -6.25 12.08 4.69
C GLY A 121 -5.04 12.89 5.19
N PRO A 122 -4.21 12.34 6.09
CA PRO A 122 -4.21 10.93 6.50
C PRO A 122 -5.38 10.55 7.41
N ILE A 123 -5.95 9.37 7.17
CA ILE A 123 -6.91 8.74 8.09
C ILE A 123 -6.12 7.95 9.14
N ASN A 124 -6.59 7.96 10.39
CA ASN A 124 -5.97 7.22 11.48
C ASN A 124 -6.31 5.72 11.47
N CYS A 125 -5.78 5.00 10.49
CA CYS A 125 -6.00 3.56 10.33
C CYS A 125 -4.74 2.83 9.80
N GLY A 126 -4.78 1.50 9.86
CA GLY A 126 -3.79 0.59 9.29
C GLY A 126 -3.94 0.41 7.78
N HIS A 127 -3.32 -0.63 7.22
CA HIS A 127 -3.19 -0.83 5.77
C HIS A 127 -4.50 -1.16 5.04
N SER A 128 -5.51 -1.67 5.76
CA SER A 128 -6.76 -2.18 5.18
C SER A 128 -7.98 -1.30 5.54
N PRO A 129 -8.03 -0.03 5.11
CA PRO A 129 -9.10 0.89 5.50
C PRO A 129 -10.45 0.49 4.92
N PHE A 130 -10.48 -0.30 3.85
CA PHE A 130 -11.73 -0.86 3.30
C PHE A 130 -12.37 -1.90 4.24
N LEU A 131 -11.64 -2.36 5.26
CA LEU A 131 -12.16 -3.20 6.34
C LEU A 131 -12.42 -2.39 7.62
N SER A 132 -11.46 -1.55 8.04
CA SER A 132 -11.56 -0.82 9.31
C SER A 132 -12.40 0.46 9.23
N HIS A 133 -12.38 1.14 8.08
CA HIS A 133 -13.03 2.44 7.84
C HIS A 133 -13.75 2.48 6.48
N PRO A 134 -14.65 1.52 6.19
CA PRO A 134 -15.28 1.39 4.87
C PRO A 134 -16.04 2.67 4.44
N GLU A 135 -16.64 3.38 5.38
CA GLU A 135 -17.36 4.63 5.09
C GLU A 135 -16.43 5.76 4.64
N GLU A 136 -15.25 5.89 5.24
CA GLU A 136 -14.25 6.88 4.82
C GLU A 136 -13.68 6.54 3.44
N VAL A 137 -13.48 5.25 3.15
CA VAL A 137 -13.07 4.79 1.81
C VAL A 137 -14.16 5.06 0.78
N SER A 138 -15.42 4.77 1.11
CA SER A 138 -16.58 5.06 0.26
C SER A 138 -16.70 6.56 -0.04
N LYS A 139 -16.59 7.39 1.00
CA LYS A 139 -16.58 8.85 0.87
C LYS A 139 -15.44 9.35 -0.01
N PHE A 140 -14.22 8.82 0.18
CA PHE A 140 -13.07 9.12 -0.69
C PHE A 140 -13.38 8.79 -2.16
N ILE A 141 -13.93 7.61 -2.44
CA ILE A 141 -14.29 7.19 -3.80
C ILE A 141 -15.33 8.15 -4.40
N ARG A 142 -16.41 8.44 -3.67
CA ARG A 142 -17.49 9.35 -4.11
C ARG A 142 -16.98 10.76 -4.40
N GLN A 143 -16.16 11.31 -3.50
CA GLN A 143 -15.55 12.62 -3.68
C GLN A 143 -14.68 12.69 -4.95
N VAL A 144 -13.84 11.67 -5.19
CA VAL A 144 -13.01 11.63 -6.40
C VAL A 144 -13.84 11.40 -7.66
N ALA A 145 -14.97 10.70 -7.55
CA ALA A 145 -15.94 10.55 -8.64
C ALA A 145 -16.73 11.83 -8.96
N GLY A 146 -16.53 12.92 -8.19
CA GLY A 146 -17.18 14.21 -8.40
C GLY A 146 -18.52 14.38 -7.67
N GLU A 147 -18.82 13.49 -6.73
CA GLU A 147 -20.00 13.63 -5.88
C GLU A 147 -19.74 14.62 -4.74
N THR A 148 -20.59 15.67 -4.69
CA THR A 148 -20.60 16.76 -3.71
C THR A 148 -21.65 16.55 -2.65
#